data_AF-A0A7V0IT91-F1
#
_entry.id   AF-A0A7V0IT91-F1
#
_cell.length_a   1.000
_cell.length_b   1.000
_cell.length_c   1.000
_cell.angle_alpha   90.00
_cell.angle_beta   90.00
_cell.angle_gamma   90.00
#
_symmetry.space_group_name_H-M   'P 1'
#
loop_
_entity.id
_entity.type
_entity.pdbx_description
1 polymer ?
#
loop_
_entity_poly.entity_id
_entity_poly.type
_entity_poly.pdbx_seq_one_letter_code
_entity_poly.pdbx_strand_id
1 'polypeptide(L)' 'MKRLQIMIEEDLDEALGLEAKKQGTSKAALIRRFVRGHLGTPDHGNDSLAEMVGVDEFDPAPIDDVVYR' A
#
# COMPACT_ATOMS: atom_id res chain seq x y z
N MET A 1 -2.48 -1.10 -10.36
CA MET A 1 -1.87 -2.45 -10.31
C MET A 1 -0.65 -2.46 -11.21
N LYS A 2 0.53 -2.85 -10.73
CA LYS A 2 1.72 -3.10 -11.56
C LYS A 2 1.89 -4.62 -11.77
N ARG A 3 2.36 -5.06 -12.94
CA ARG A 3 2.60 -6.48 -13.26
C ARG A 3 4.04 -6.83 -12.89
N LEU A 4 4.21 -7.84 -12.03
CA LEU A 4 5.50 -8.40 -11.64
C LEU A 4 5.61 -9.82 -12.21
N GLN A 5 6.74 -10.14 -12.82
CA GLN A 5 7.10 -11.50 -13.23
C GLN A 5 8.24 -11.97 -12.32
N ILE A 6 8.05 -13.13 -11.70
CA ILE A 6 9.05 -13.80 -10.87
C ILE A 6 9.16 -15.24 -11.33
N MET A 7 10.36 -15.81 -11.24
CA MET A 7 10.54 -17.25 -11.32
C MET A 7 10.55 -17.78 -9.89
N ILE A 8 9.84 -18.88 -9.68
CA ILE A 8 9.82 -19.64 -8.43
C ILE A 8 10.00 -21.11 -8.76
N GLU A 9 10.43 -21.86 -7.76
CA GLU A 9 10.57 -23.30 -7.81
C GLU A 9 9.20 -23.97 -8.04
N GLU A 10 9.20 -25.10 -8.74
CA GLU A 10 7.98 -25.81 -9.13
C GLU A 10 7.20 -26.32 -7.91
N ASP A 11 7.91 -26.85 -6.92
CA ASP A 11 7.35 -27.32 -5.65
C ASP A 11 6.66 -26.18 -4.88
N LEU A 12 7.19 -24.96 -4.97
CA LEU A 12 6.58 -23.79 -4.37
C LEU A 12 5.27 -23.39 -5.09
N ASP A 13 5.22 -23.46 -6.42
CA ASP A 13 3.99 -23.20 -7.17
C ASP A 13 2.89 -24.25 -6.87
N GLU A 14 3.28 -25.50 -6.70
CA GLU A 14 2.39 -26.59 -6.27
C GLU A 14 1.82 -26.33 -4.88
N ALA A 15 2.68 -26.01 -3.91
CA ALA A 15 2.29 -25.69 -2.55
C ALA A 15 1.32 -24.48 -2.50
N LEU A 16 1.62 -23.43 -3.26
CA LEU A 16 0.72 -22.26 -3.41
C LEU A 16 -0.62 -22.67 -4.02
N GLY A 17 -0.63 -23.59 -4.98
CA GLY A 17 -1.85 -24.10 -5.60
C GLY A 17 -2.74 -24.88 -4.63
N LEU A 18 -2.15 -25.76 -3.83
CA LEU A 18 -2.86 -26.51 -2.80
C LEU A 18 -3.47 -25.58 -1.75
N GLU A 19 -2.69 -24.61 -1.27
CA GLU A 19 -3.13 -23.68 -0.23
C GLU A 19 -4.22 -22.71 -0.75
N ALA A 20 -4.08 -22.23 -1.98
CA ALA A 20 -5.09 -21.40 -2.61
C ALA A 20 -6.44 -22.14 -2.76
N LYS A 21 -6.41 -23.43 -3.12
CA LYS A 21 -7.62 -24.27 -3.17
C LYS A 21 -8.25 -24.46 -1.79
N LYS A 22 -7.44 -24.77 -0.76
CA LYS A 22 -7.93 -24.92 0.62
C LYS A 22 -8.63 -23.67 1.13
N GLN A 23 -8.10 -22.49 0.80
CA GLN A 23 -8.65 -21.20 1.24
C GLN A 23 -9.71 -20.62 0.30
N GLY A 24 -10.04 -21.30 -0.81
CA GLY A 24 -11.00 -20.79 -1.81
C GLY A 24 -10.58 -19.47 -2.46
N THR A 25 -9.28 -19.24 -2.63
CA THR A 25 -8.74 -18.00 -3.20
C THR A 25 -7.86 -18.27 -4.42
N SER A 26 -7.46 -17.22 -5.13
CA SER A 26 -6.51 -17.36 -6.24
C SER A 26 -5.07 -17.38 -5.74
N LYS A 27 -4.17 -18.10 -6.44
CA LYS A 27 -2.73 -18.08 -6.13
C LYS A 27 -2.19 -16.64 -6.03
N ALA A 28 -2.60 -15.76 -6.96
CA ALA A 28 -2.17 -14.38 -6.97
C ALA A 28 -2.67 -13.58 -5.74
N ALA A 29 -3.87 -13.84 -5.25
CA ALA A 29 -4.37 -13.22 -4.02
C ALA A 29 -3.61 -13.71 -2.79
N LEU A 30 -3.29 -15.01 -2.74
CA LEU A 30 -2.47 -15.60 -1.68
C LEU A 30 -1.06 -15.00 -1.65
N ILE A 31 -0.39 -14.91 -2.81
CA ILE A 31 0.93 -14.29 -2.94
C ILE A 31 0.90 -12.84 -2.45
N ARG A 32 -0.08 -12.03 -2.89
CA ARG A 32 -0.22 -10.65 -2.42
C ARG A 32 -0.42 -10.57 -0.90
N ARG A 33 -1.19 -11.48 -0.32
CA ARG A 33 -1.39 -11.54 1.14
C ARG A 33 -0.09 -11.86 1.87
N PHE A 34 0.67 -12.85 1.42
CA PHE A 34 1.95 -13.20 2.02
C PHE A 34 2.98 -12.08 1.90
N VAL A 35 3.11 -11.48 0.72
CA VAL A 35 4.02 -10.34 0.50
C VAL A 35 3.63 -9.17 1.41
N ARG A 36 2.34 -8.83 1.51
CA ARG A 36 1.87 -7.78 2.42
C ARG A 36 2.08 -8.13 3.90
N GLY A 37 1.83 -9.38 4.29
CA GLY A 37 2.04 -9.82 5.67
C GLY A 37 3.51 -9.80 6.07
N HIS A 38 4.41 -10.06 5.13
CA HIS A 38 5.85 -10.10 5.37
C HIS A 38 6.51 -8.72 5.33
N LEU A 39 6.16 -7.88 4.35
CA LEU A 39 6.73 -6.54 4.20
C LEU A 39 5.97 -5.45 4.97
N GLY A 40 4.78 -5.77 5.47
CA GLY A 40 3.84 -4.79 5.99
C GLY A 40 3.17 -3.98 4.88
N THR A 41 2.36 -3.00 5.30
CA THR A 41 1.97 -1.90 4.42
C THR A 41 3.16 -0.96 4.34
N PRO A 42 3.57 -0.47 3.15
CA PRO A 42 4.55 0.60 3.10
C PRO A 42 4.04 1.72 3.98
N ASP A 43 4.80 2.09 5.01
CA ASP A 43 4.57 3.35 5.70
C ASP A 43 4.65 4.42 4.61
N HIS A 44 3.58 5.18 4.40
CA HIS A 44 3.62 6.30 3.45
C HIS A 44 4.40 7.49 4.04
N GLY A 45 5.12 7.25 5.14
CA GLY A 45 5.44 8.23 6.14
C GLY A 45 4.14 8.61 6.85
N ASN A 46 4.23 8.88 8.15
CA ASN A 46 3.39 9.93 8.70
C ASN A 46 3.50 11.13 7.75
N ASP A 47 2.47 11.39 6.97
CA ASP A 47 2.43 12.57 6.13
C ASP A 47 2.44 13.74 7.11
N SER A 48 3.60 14.34 7.31
CA SER A 48 3.76 15.43 8.27
C SER A 48 2.84 16.60 7.94
N LEU A 49 2.43 16.74 6.68
CA LEU A 49 1.39 17.71 6.30
C LEU A 49 0.00 17.25 6.72
N ALA A 50 -0.31 15.96 6.62
CA ALA A 50 -1.57 15.40 7.13
C ALA A 50 -1.66 15.52 8.67
N GLU A 51 -0.55 15.38 9.40
CA GLU A 51 -0.50 15.62 10.86
C GLU A 51 -0.73 17.10 11.22
N MET A 52 -0.46 18.04 10.31
CA MET A 52 -0.73 19.47 10.51
C MET A 52 -2.19 19.86 10.22
N VAL A 53 -2.97 19.00 9.54
CA VAL A 53 -4.38 19.29 9.22
C VAL A 53 -5.19 19.35 10.52
N GLY A 54 -5.71 20.54 10.84
CA GLY A 54 -6.53 20.77 12.04
C GLY A 54 -5.74 21.05 13.32
N VAL A 55 -4.40 21.15 13.24
CA VAL A 55 -3.57 21.61 14.37
C VAL A 55 -3.60 23.13 14.48
N ASP A 56 -3.55 23.82 13.34
CA ASP A 56 -3.67 25.27 13.27
C ASP A 56 -4.90 25.66 12.45
N GLU A 57 -5.74 26.53 13.00
CA GLU A 57 -6.89 27.12 12.33
C GLU A 57 -6.63 28.62 12.17
N PHE A 58 -6.66 29.09 10.92
CA PHE A 58 -6.47 30.49 10.56
C PHE A 58 -7.68 30.99 9.79
N ASP A 59 -8.01 32.26 9.96
CA ASP A 59 -9.01 32.91 9.13
C ASP A 59 -8.56 32.91 7.65
N PRO A 60 -9.44 32.55 6.71
CA PRO A 60 -9.09 32.53 5.29
C PRO A 60 -8.79 33.95 4.79
N ALA A 61 -7.68 34.09 4.06
CA ALA A 61 -7.25 35.33 3.43
C ALA A 61 -7.14 35.18 1.90
N PRO A 62 -7.27 36.27 1.12
CA PRO A 62 -7.03 36.24 -0.32
C PRO A 62 -5.61 35.76 -0.63
N ILE A 63 -5.49 34.79 -1.56
CA ILE A 63 -4.19 34.18 -1.94
C ILE A 63 -3.18 35.24 -2.40
N ASP A 64 -3.67 36.26 -3.11
CA ASP A 64 -2.82 37.28 -3.71
C ASP A 64 -2.09 38.12 -2.64
N ASP A 65 -2.71 38.37 -1.49
CA ASP A 65 -2.14 39.17 -0.40
C ASP A 65 -1.09 38.40 0.44
N VAL A 66 -1.14 37.06 0.39
CA VAL A 66 -0.32 36.17 1.21
C VAL A 66 0.87 35.62 0.44
N VAL A 67 0.69 35.25 -0.84
CA VAL A 67 1.71 34.54 -1.64
C VAL A 67 2.52 35.48 -2.53
N TYR A 68 1.92 36.53 -3.08
CA TYR A 68 2.53 37.37 -4.12
C TYR A 68 2.94 38.77 -3.64
N ARG A 69 3.48 38.86 -2.42
CA ARG A 69 3.93 40.12 -1.84
C ARG A 69 5.20 40.68 -2.48
#